data_AF-D7TVS1-F1
#
_entry.id   AF-D7TVS1-F1
#
_cell.length_a   1.000
_cell.length_b   1.000
_cell.length_c   1.000
_cell.angle_alpha   90.00
_cell.angle_beta   90.00
_cell.angle_gamma   90.00
#
_symmetry.space_group_name_H-M   'P 1'
#
loop_
_entity.id
_entity.type
_entity.pdbx_description
1 polymer ?
#
loop_
_entity_poly.entity_id
_entity_poly.type
_entity_poly.pdbx_seq_one_letter_code
_entity_poly.pdbx_strand_id
1 'polypeptide(L)'
;MDSELDIARAQIIELKAELEFERKARKKVESMNKRLAKDLNEERRGREAMERVCEVLAKEISSDKAEISWMKREIEEERKMLRMAEVLREERVQMKLADAKFLLEEKLLELEVTKQTQKPTCNDSNAVVPSMAIQRRASPETENPHIKRGIKGFVEFPRVVRAIGSRSRHLGTKLECQKAQLRILLKQKNPIRSNSLIMS
;
A
#
# COMPACT_ATOMS: atom_id res chain seq x y z
N MET A 1 28.46 -95.49 -25.35
CA MET A 1 29.38 -94.34 -25.32
C MET A 1 28.89 -93.20 -26.19
N ASP A 2 28.42 -93.45 -27.42
CA ASP A 2 27.92 -92.37 -28.30
C ASP A 2 26.69 -91.60 -27.72
N SER A 3 25.80 -92.29 -27.00
CA SER A 3 24.60 -91.69 -26.40
C SER A 3 24.88 -90.65 -25.30
N GLU A 4 25.89 -90.89 -24.45
CA GLU A 4 26.27 -89.97 -23.38
C GLU A 4 26.93 -88.71 -23.94
N LEU A 5 27.72 -88.89 -25.01
CA LEU A 5 28.38 -87.80 -25.70
C LEU A 5 27.37 -86.89 -26.41
N ASP A 6 26.33 -87.47 -27.04
CA ASP A 6 25.26 -86.69 -27.67
C ASP A 6 24.38 -85.95 -26.66
N ILE A 7 24.13 -86.54 -25.48
CA ILE A 7 23.46 -85.85 -24.36
C ILE A 7 24.29 -84.65 -23.88
N ALA A 8 25.60 -84.83 -23.69
CA ALA A 8 26.49 -83.75 -23.29
C ALA A 8 26.53 -82.62 -24.34
N ARG A 9 26.55 -82.97 -25.64
CA ARG A 9 26.47 -81.98 -26.74
C ARG A 9 25.18 -81.17 -26.69
N ALA A 10 24.04 -81.82 -26.47
CA ALA A 10 22.75 -81.13 -26.35
C ALA A 10 22.74 -80.14 -25.17
N GLN A 11 23.20 -80.56 -24.00
CA GLN A 11 23.32 -79.69 -22.82
C GLN A 11 24.26 -78.50 -23.06
N ILE A 12 25.39 -78.71 -23.74
CA ILE A 12 26.31 -77.62 -24.10
C ILE A 12 25.62 -76.59 -25.01
N ILE A 13 24.80 -77.04 -25.97
CA ILE A 13 24.06 -76.15 -26.88
C ILE A 13 23.03 -75.33 -26.10
N GLU A 14 22.27 -75.97 -25.21
CA GLU A 14 21.28 -75.32 -24.36
C GLU A 14 21.92 -74.26 -23.45
N LEU A 15 22.96 -74.62 -22.69
CA LEU A 15 23.68 -73.68 -21.82
C LEU A 15 24.30 -72.51 -22.58
N LYS A 16 24.76 -72.73 -23.82
CA LYS A 16 25.25 -71.65 -24.69
C LYS A 16 24.13 -70.67 -25.05
N ALA A 17 22.95 -71.18 -25.41
CA ALA A 17 21.80 -70.35 -25.74
C ALA A 17 21.33 -69.53 -24.53
N GLU A 18 21.26 -70.14 -23.34
CA GLU A 18 20.94 -69.45 -22.09
C GLU A 18 21.95 -68.34 -21.76
N LEU A 19 23.25 -68.62 -21.86
CA LEU A 19 24.31 -67.64 -21.62
C LEU A 19 24.22 -66.45 -22.59
N GLU A 20 23.89 -66.70 -23.86
CA GLU A 20 23.67 -65.63 -24.84
C GLU A 20 22.44 -64.78 -24.52
N PHE A 21 21.34 -65.42 -24.10
CA PHE A 21 20.13 -64.71 -23.68
C PHE A 21 20.42 -63.82 -22.46
N GLU A 22 21.08 -64.35 -21.44
CA GLU A 22 21.48 -63.64 -20.23
C GLU A 22 22.41 -62.45 -20.56
N ARG A 23 23.38 -62.63 -21.46
CA ARG A 23 24.26 -61.53 -21.94
C ARG A 23 23.47 -60.43 -22.64
N LYS A 24 22.48 -60.78 -23.47
CA LYS A 24 21.60 -59.80 -24.13
C LYS A 24 20.73 -59.06 -23.11
N ALA A 25 20.21 -59.77 -22.11
CA ALA A 25 19.44 -59.18 -21.01
C ALA A 25 20.30 -58.19 -20.19
N ARG A 26 21.52 -58.56 -19.82
CA ARG A 26 22.46 -57.68 -19.10
C ARG A 26 22.78 -56.41 -19.88
N LYS A 27 23.08 -56.52 -21.17
CA LYS A 27 23.31 -55.33 -22.03
C LYS A 27 22.10 -54.39 -22.06
N LYS A 28 20.88 -54.93 -22.09
CA LYS A 28 19.65 -54.12 -22.01
C LYS A 28 19.55 -53.40 -20.67
N VAL A 29 19.78 -54.10 -19.56
CA VAL A 29 19.76 -53.52 -18.20
C VAL A 29 20.84 -52.45 -18.03
N GLU A 30 22.07 -52.69 -18.48
CA GLU A 30 23.16 -51.71 -18.44
C GLU A 30 22.81 -50.43 -19.22
N SER A 31 22.24 -50.59 -20.43
CA SER A 31 21.79 -49.45 -21.23
C SER A 31 20.67 -48.66 -20.56
N MET A 32 19.76 -49.35 -19.86
CA MET A 32 18.69 -48.74 -19.09
C MET A 32 19.24 -48.00 -17.86
N ASN A 33 20.13 -48.63 -17.10
CA ASN A 33 20.79 -48.01 -15.94
C ASN A 33 21.56 -46.75 -16.33
N LYS A 34 22.25 -46.75 -17.47
CA LYS A 34 22.93 -45.55 -17.99
C LYS A 34 21.96 -44.41 -18.30
N ARG A 35 20.75 -44.71 -18.78
CA ARG A 35 19.69 -43.70 -18.99
C ARG A 35 19.15 -43.20 -17.66
N LEU A 36 18.74 -44.10 -16.78
CA LEU A 36 18.20 -43.75 -15.46
C LEU A 36 19.19 -42.91 -14.63
N ALA A 37 20.49 -43.18 -14.70
CA ALA A 37 21.51 -42.39 -14.02
C ALA A 37 21.58 -40.95 -14.55
N LYS A 38 21.38 -40.74 -15.85
CA LYS A 38 21.30 -39.38 -16.43
C LYS A 38 20.04 -38.68 -15.96
N ASP A 39 18.88 -39.32 -16.13
CA ASP A 39 17.58 -38.75 -15.76
C ASP A 39 17.55 -38.34 -14.28
N LEU A 40 18.09 -39.19 -13.39
CA LEU A 40 18.21 -38.89 -11.96
C LEU A 40 19.12 -37.68 -11.69
N ASN A 41 20.24 -37.55 -12.40
CA ASN A 41 21.12 -36.40 -12.27
C ASN A 41 20.47 -35.10 -12.79
N GLU A 42 19.72 -35.16 -13.89
CA GLU A 42 18.97 -34.03 -14.41
C GLU A 42 17.88 -33.59 -13.43
N GLU A 43 17.14 -34.54 -12.87
CA GLU A 43 16.12 -34.29 -11.85
C GLU A 43 16.70 -33.67 -10.57
N ARG A 44 17.87 -34.15 -10.10
CA ARG A 44 18.58 -33.54 -8.96
C ARG A 44 18.95 -32.08 -9.23
N ARG A 45 19.53 -31.79 -10.40
CA ARG A 45 19.86 -30.41 -10.80
C ARG A 45 18.62 -29.53 -10.90
N GLY A 46 17.50 -30.09 -11.38
CA GLY A 46 16.20 -29.40 -11.43
C GLY A 46 15.69 -29.02 -10.05
N ARG A 47 15.77 -29.95 -9.08
CA ARG A 47 15.39 -29.71 -7.69
C ARG A 47 16.26 -28.66 -7.01
N GLU A 48 17.58 -28.75 -7.17
CA GLU A 48 18.51 -27.76 -6.63
C GLU A 48 18.26 -26.36 -7.21
N ALA A 49 17.94 -26.26 -8.51
CA ALA A 49 17.60 -24.99 -9.13
C ALA A 49 16.29 -24.41 -8.56
N MET A 50 15.28 -25.25 -8.36
CA MET A 50 14.02 -24.83 -7.74
C MET A 50 14.23 -24.41 -6.28
N GLU A 51 15.02 -25.15 -5.51
CA GLU A 51 15.33 -24.84 -4.11
C GLU A 51 15.99 -23.47 -3.97
N ARG A 52 16.96 -23.15 -4.84
CA ARG A 52 17.57 -21.81 -4.88
C ARG A 52 16.55 -20.70 -5.12
N VAL A 53 15.60 -20.92 -6.03
CA VAL A 53 14.53 -19.94 -6.31
C VAL A 53 13.62 -19.80 -5.09
N CYS A 54 13.22 -20.91 -4.47
CA CYS A 54 12.40 -20.88 -3.25
C CYS A 54 13.10 -20.16 -2.10
N GLU A 55 14.41 -20.36 -1.92
CA GLU A 55 15.19 -19.70 -0.88
C GLU A 55 15.24 -18.17 -1.08
N VAL A 56 15.48 -17.72 -2.32
CA VAL A 56 15.47 -16.28 -2.66
C VAL A 56 14.09 -15.67 -2.39
N LEU A 57 13.02 -16.31 -2.86
CA LEU A 57 11.65 -15.83 -2.63
C LEU A 57 11.31 -15.77 -1.14
N ALA A 58 11.72 -16.76 -0.35
CA ALA A 58 11.50 -16.75 1.10
C ALA A 58 12.21 -15.56 1.78
N LYS A 59 13.44 -15.26 1.35
CA LYS A 59 14.20 -14.09 1.83
C LYS A 59 13.52 -12.78 1.44
N GLU A 60 13.13 -12.61 0.19
CA GLU A 60 12.42 -11.41 -0.29
C GLU A 60 11.11 -11.17 0.47
N ILE A 61 10.26 -12.20 0.60
CA ILE A 61 9.00 -12.11 1.37
C ILE A 61 9.27 -11.70 2.82
N SER A 62 10.33 -12.23 3.44
CA SER A 62 10.68 -11.88 4.81
C SER A 62 11.12 -10.41 4.95
N SER A 63 11.89 -9.91 3.96
CA SER A 63 12.32 -8.51 3.88
C SER A 63 11.14 -7.57 3.68
N ASP A 64 10.28 -7.86 2.70
CA ASP A 64 9.09 -7.05 2.39
C ASP A 64 8.14 -6.97 3.59
N LYS A 65 7.96 -8.10 4.29
CA LYS A 65 7.14 -8.12 5.51
C LYS A 65 7.71 -7.21 6.60
N ALA A 66 9.04 -7.18 6.76
CA ALA A 66 9.71 -6.30 7.71
C ALA A 66 9.57 -4.82 7.31
N GLU A 67 9.75 -4.50 6.03
CA GLU A 67 9.58 -3.14 5.49
C GLU A 67 8.14 -2.63 5.65
N ILE A 68 7.15 -3.47 5.33
CA ILE A 68 5.73 -3.16 5.55
C ILE A 68 5.46 -2.89 7.04
N SER A 69 6.02 -3.70 7.94
CA SER A 69 5.86 -3.48 9.38
C SER A 69 6.47 -2.16 9.83
N TRP A 70 7.62 -1.78 9.27
CA TRP A 70 8.27 -0.51 9.57
C TRP A 70 7.44 0.67 9.07
N MET A 71 7.01 0.65 7.80
CA MET A 71 6.16 1.70 7.22
C MET A 71 4.83 1.87 7.97
N LYS A 72 4.22 0.78 8.44
CA LYS A 72 2.99 0.85 9.25
C LYS A 72 3.18 1.60 10.56
N ARG A 73 4.35 1.44 11.20
CA ARG A 73 4.67 2.16 12.44
C ARG A 73 4.82 3.66 12.16
N GLU A 74 5.59 4.00 11.13
CA GLU A 74 5.81 5.38 10.70
C GLU A 74 4.49 6.11 10.39
N ILE A 75 3.60 5.46 9.62
CA ILE A 75 2.28 6.00 9.29
C ILE A 75 1.43 6.23 10.55
N GLU A 76 1.47 5.34 11.54
CA GLU A 76 0.70 5.52 12.77
C GLU A 76 1.26 6.66 13.63
N GLU A 77 2.57 6.87 13.63
CA GLU A 77 3.21 8.03 14.28
C GLU A 77 2.84 9.34 13.59
N GLU A 78 2.88 9.39 12.25
CA GLU A 78 2.39 10.55 11.49
C GLU A 78 0.91 10.84 11.79
N ARG A 79 0.06 9.80 11.86
CA ARG A 79 -1.36 9.95 12.22
C ARG A 79 -1.56 10.52 13.62
N LYS A 80 -0.78 10.06 14.61
CA LYS A 80 -0.80 10.61 15.98
C LYS A 80 -0.40 12.09 15.96
N MET A 81 0.66 12.44 15.24
CA MET A 81 1.14 13.82 15.12
C MET A 81 0.08 14.73 14.50
N LEU A 82 -0.60 14.28 13.44
CA LEU A 82 -1.69 15.03 12.80
C LEU A 82 -2.86 15.27 13.76
N ARG A 83 -3.27 14.25 14.54
CA ARG A 83 -4.31 14.41 15.56
C ARG A 83 -3.90 15.44 16.62
N MET A 84 -2.66 15.38 17.11
CA MET A 84 -2.17 16.37 18.08
C MET A 84 -2.11 17.79 17.51
N ALA A 85 -1.72 17.93 16.25
CA ALA A 85 -1.69 19.23 15.58
C ALA A 85 -3.09 19.84 15.43
N GLU A 86 -4.11 19.01 15.19
CA GLU A 86 -5.51 19.45 15.13
C GLU A 86 -6.01 19.97 16.48
N VAL A 87 -5.78 19.22 17.57
CA VAL A 87 -6.12 19.63 18.94
C VAL A 87 -5.47 20.97 19.30
N LEU A 88 -4.17 21.13 19.04
CA LEU A 88 -3.45 22.39 19.31
C LEU A 88 -4.01 23.57 18.50
N ARG A 89 -4.48 23.32 17.27
CA ARG A 89 -5.13 24.35 16.46
C ARG A 89 -6.48 24.74 17.07
N GLU A 90 -7.27 23.77 17.50
CA GLU A 90 -8.56 23.99 18.15
C GLU A 90 -8.39 24.76 19.47
N GLU A 91 -7.49 24.33 20.35
CA GLU A 91 -7.19 25.00 21.61
C GLU A 91 -6.79 26.46 21.41
N ARG A 92 -5.94 26.74 20.41
CA ARG A 92 -5.57 28.12 20.06
C ARG A 92 -6.77 28.95 19.62
N VAL A 93 -7.70 28.38 18.85
CA VAL A 93 -8.93 29.09 18.42
C VAL A 93 -9.83 29.33 19.62
N GLN A 94 -10.03 28.33 20.48
CA GLN A 94 -10.83 28.47 21.71
C GLN A 94 -10.29 29.57 22.62
N MET A 95 -8.96 29.62 22.82
CA MET A 95 -8.32 30.69 23.61
C MET A 95 -8.61 32.07 23.03
N LYS A 96 -8.43 32.27 21.71
CA LYS A 96 -8.71 33.55 21.06
C LYS A 96 -10.18 33.97 21.16
N LEU A 97 -11.09 33.01 21.05
CA LEU A 97 -12.53 33.27 21.20
C LEU A 97 -12.88 33.61 22.64
N ALA A 98 -12.23 32.96 23.62
CA ALA A 98 -12.41 33.25 25.04
C ALA A 98 -11.89 34.66 25.40
N ASP A 99 -10.72 35.05 24.92
CA ASP A 99 -10.16 36.40 25.12
C ASP A 99 -11.09 37.47 24.53
N ALA A 100 -11.58 37.26 23.30
CA ALA A 100 -12.53 38.18 22.66
C ALA A 100 -13.86 38.27 23.42
N LYS A 101 -14.35 37.14 23.94
CA LYS A 101 -15.56 37.10 24.78
C LYS A 101 -15.36 37.91 26.06
N PHE A 102 -14.24 37.72 26.76
CA PHE A 102 -13.94 38.44 27.99
C PHE A 102 -13.85 39.96 27.75
N LEU A 103 -13.15 40.38 26.69
CA LEU A 103 -13.03 41.79 26.31
C LEU A 103 -14.40 42.43 26.01
N LEU A 104 -15.29 41.71 25.33
CA LEU A 104 -16.64 42.19 25.03
C LEU A 104 -17.50 42.27 26.29
N GLU A 105 -17.42 41.28 27.18
CA GLU A 105 -18.12 41.29 28.48
C GLU A 105 -17.69 42.49 29.34
N GLU A 106 -16.39 42.80 29.39
CA GLU A 106 -15.86 44.00 30.07
C GLU A 106 -16.44 45.29 29.48
N LYS A 107 -16.45 45.42 28.15
CA LYS A 107 -17.01 46.60 27.47
C LYS A 107 -18.52 46.75 27.67
N LEU A 108 -19.25 45.64 27.72
CA LEU A 108 -20.69 45.67 28.04
C LEU A 108 -20.94 46.15 29.46
N LEU A 109 -20.15 45.69 30.44
CA LEU A 109 -20.24 46.16 31.83
C LEU A 109 -19.94 47.65 31.95
N GLU A 110 -18.91 48.16 31.27
CA GLU A 110 -18.61 49.60 31.20
C GLU A 110 -19.82 50.40 30.66
N LEU A 111 -20.46 49.92 29.58
CA LEU A 111 -21.64 50.55 29.00
C LEU A 111 -22.86 50.52 29.95
N GLU A 112 -23.07 49.44 30.69
CA GLU A 112 -24.14 49.33 31.70
C GLU A 112 -23.97 50.40 32.81
N VAL A 113 -22.74 50.63 33.28
CA VAL A 113 -22.40 51.66 34.28
C VAL A 113 -22.64 53.07 33.73
N THR A 114 -22.24 53.35 32.49
CA THR A 114 -22.49 54.67 31.88
C THR A 114 -23.99 54.94 31.68
N LYS A 115 -24.79 53.92 31.35
CA LYS A 115 -26.26 54.04 31.27
C LYS A 115 -26.93 54.35 32.61
N GLN A 116 -26.49 53.73 33.71
CA GLN A 116 -27.04 54.03 35.05
C GLN A 116 -26.69 55.44 35.55
N THR A 117 -25.57 56.01 35.10
CA THR A 117 -25.16 57.38 35.44
C THR A 117 -25.99 58.44 34.69
N GLN A 118 -26.64 58.06 33.58
CA GLN A 118 -27.61 58.89 32.85
C GLN A 118 -29.05 58.59 33.32
N LYS A 119 -29.44 59.10 34.49
CA LYS A 119 -30.84 59.16 34.92
C LYS A 119 -31.43 60.51 34.47
N PRO A 120 -32.47 60.59 33.63
CA PRO A 120 -33.09 61.87 33.30
C PRO A 120 -34.10 62.26 34.39
N THR A 121 -33.81 63.33 35.12
CA THR A 121 -34.83 64.12 35.82
C THR A 121 -35.44 65.13 34.85
N CYS A 122 -36.77 65.06 34.72
CA CYS A 122 -37.78 66.05 34.33
C CYS A 122 -37.53 67.03 33.15
N ASN A 123 -38.48 66.96 32.21
CA ASN A 123 -39.14 68.01 31.41
C ASN A 123 -38.43 69.36 31.25
N ASP A 124 -38.15 69.77 30.01
CA ASP A 124 -38.79 70.96 29.42
C ASP A 124 -38.54 71.11 27.91
N SER A 125 -39.42 71.90 27.31
CA SER A 125 -39.69 72.12 25.90
C SER A 125 -38.51 72.61 25.03
N ASN A 126 -38.57 72.26 23.75
CA ASN A 126 -37.86 72.88 22.61
C ASN A 126 -36.33 72.97 22.69
N ALA A 127 -35.63 72.01 22.06
CA ALA A 127 -34.32 72.27 21.47
C ALA A 127 -34.04 71.35 20.29
N VAL A 128 -33.74 72.01 19.18
CA VAL A 128 -33.18 71.55 17.90
C VAL A 128 -32.39 70.24 18.01
N VAL A 129 -32.77 69.26 17.19
CA VAL A 129 -32.01 68.03 16.93
C VAL A 129 -30.64 68.40 16.35
N PRO A 130 -29.50 68.10 17.01
CA PRO A 130 -28.26 67.95 16.28
C PRO A 130 -28.28 66.54 15.71
N SER A 131 -28.45 66.45 14.39
CA SER A 131 -28.11 65.26 13.64
C SER A 131 -26.65 64.91 13.94
N MET A 132 -26.43 63.95 14.83
CA MET A 132 -25.15 63.29 15.00
C MET A 132 -24.92 62.45 13.75
N ALA A 133 -24.46 63.11 12.70
CA ALA A 133 -23.69 62.43 11.68
C ALA A 133 -22.61 61.65 12.43
N ILE A 134 -22.70 60.32 12.39
CA ILE A 134 -21.59 59.45 12.72
C ILE A 134 -20.50 59.86 11.74
N GLN A 135 -19.65 60.81 12.14
CA GLN A 135 -18.32 60.91 11.59
C GLN A 135 -17.75 59.52 11.80
N ARG A 136 -17.63 58.75 10.71
CA ARG A 136 -16.59 57.73 10.60
C ARG A 136 -15.28 58.47 10.78
N ARG A 137 -14.91 58.75 12.03
CA ARG A 137 -13.52 58.78 12.44
C ARG A 137 -13.06 57.37 12.12
N ALA A 138 -12.48 57.22 10.93
CA ALA A 138 -11.58 56.12 10.64
C ALA A 138 -10.46 56.25 11.68
N SER A 139 -10.69 55.68 12.85
CA SER A 139 -9.62 55.31 13.77
C SER A 139 -8.67 54.47 12.92
N PRO A 140 -7.36 54.76 12.91
CA PRO A 140 -6.42 53.84 12.31
C PRO A 140 -6.66 52.51 13.02
N GLU A 141 -7.23 51.55 12.30
CA GLU A 141 -7.33 50.18 12.76
C GLU A 141 -5.92 49.81 13.22
N THR A 142 -5.75 49.44 14.49
CA THR A 142 -4.62 48.65 14.96
C THR A 142 -4.74 47.28 14.31
N GLU A 143 -4.66 47.26 12.99
CA GLU A 143 -4.83 46.09 12.16
C GLU A 143 -3.51 45.35 12.24
N ASN A 144 -3.53 44.30 13.06
CA ASN A 144 -2.41 43.42 13.27
C ASN A 144 -1.80 43.05 11.89
N PRO A 145 -0.50 43.32 11.65
CA PRO A 145 0.15 43.11 10.36
C PRO A 145 -0.07 41.69 9.80
N HIS A 146 -0.26 40.70 10.69
CA HIS A 146 -0.52 39.32 10.29
C HIS A 146 -1.93 39.09 9.73
N ILE A 147 -2.94 39.88 10.12
CA ILE A 147 -4.33 39.78 9.63
C ILE A 147 -4.44 40.37 8.22
N LYS A 148 -3.85 41.54 7.99
CA LYS A 148 -3.71 42.14 6.65
C LYS A 148 -2.96 41.22 5.70
N ARG A 149 -1.88 40.57 6.18
CA ARG A 149 -1.12 39.61 5.38
C ARG A 149 -1.98 38.40 5.01
N GLY A 150 -2.74 37.84 5.95
CA GLY A 150 -3.63 36.70 5.69
C GLY A 150 -4.78 36.98 4.72
N ILE A 151 -5.34 38.19 4.73
CA ILE A 151 -6.45 38.59 3.85
C ILE A 151 -5.97 39.04 2.46
N LYS A 152 -4.80 39.70 2.36
CA LYS A 152 -4.31 40.28 1.10
C LYS A 152 -3.36 39.38 0.30
N GLY A 153 -2.74 38.39 0.93
CA GLY A 153 -1.88 37.48 0.19
C GLY A 153 -1.51 36.28 1.05
N PHE A 154 -2.04 35.12 0.68
CA PHE A 154 -1.40 33.82 0.88
C PHE A 154 -0.50 33.75 2.12
N VAL A 155 -1.05 33.25 3.25
CA VAL A 155 -0.18 32.55 4.21
C VAL A 155 0.25 31.27 3.50
N GLU A 156 1.21 31.40 2.60
CA GLU A 156 1.89 30.28 1.99
C GLU A 156 2.78 29.71 3.10
N PHE A 157 2.23 28.73 3.81
CA PHE A 157 3.06 27.75 4.50
C PHE A 157 4.09 27.30 3.48
N PRO A 158 5.40 27.26 3.81
CA PRO A 158 6.40 26.64 2.96
C PRO A 158 5.88 25.27 2.58
N ARG A 159 5.32 25.17 1.37
CA ARG A 159 4.88 23.91 0.82
C ARG A 159 6.19 23.17 0.69
N VAL A 160 6.43 22.21 1.56
CA VAL A 160 7.45 21.21 1.33
C VAL A 160 7.11 20.67 -0.05
N VAL A 161 7.92 21.05 -1.03
CA VAL A 161 7.76 20.65 -2.42
C VAL A 161 8.03 19.14 -2.42
N ARG A 162 7.02 18.34 -2.10
CA ARG A 162 6.93 17.02 -2.69
C ARG A 162 6.75 17.33 -4.18
N ALA A 163 7.84 17.23 -4.93
CA ALA A 163 7.80 17.06 -6.36
C ALA A 163 7.11 15.71 -6.65
N ILE A 164 5.80 15.63 -6.41
CA ILE A 164 4.94 14.67 -7.08
C ILE A 164 4.50 15.40 -8.34
N GLY A 165 5.44 15.51 -9.27
CA GLY A 165 5.09 15.54 -10.67
C GLY A 165 4.12 14.38 -10.89
N SER A 166 2.94 14.72 -11.38
CA SER A 166 1.91 13.84 -11.95
C SER A 166 2.42 12.47 -12.43
N ARG A 167 2.51 11.49 -11.52
CA ARG A 167 2.49 10.06 -11.88
C ARG A 167 1.30 9.30 -11.29
N SER A 168 0.35 10.00 -10.67
CA SER A 168 -0.80 9.34 -10.03
C SER A 168 -2.02 9.08 -10.95
N ARG A 169 -2.05 9.56 -12.20
CA ARG A 169 -3.16 9.29 -13.13
C ARG A 169 -2.85 8.23 -14.21
N HIS A 170 -1.64 7.67 -14.23
CA HIS A 170 -1.20 6.71 -15.24
C HIS A 170 -1.29 5.24 -14.78
N LEU A 171 -1.11 4.95 -13.49
CA LEU A 171 -1.07 3.56 -13.01
C LEU A 171 -2.44 2.88 -13.08
N GLY A 172 -3.54 3.62 -12.83
CA GLY A 172 -4.89 3.07 -12.91
C GLY A 172 -5.30 2.65 -14.32
N THR A 173 -4.93 3.43 -15.34
CA THR A 173 -5.25 3.12 -16.75
C THR A 173 -4.34 2.03 -17.32
N LYS A 174 -3.08 1.95 -16.89
CA LYS A 174 -2.15 0.87 -17.29
C LYS A 174 -2.53 -0.47 -16.66
N LEU A 175 -2.91 -0.48 -15.38
CA LEU A 175 -3.44 -1.67 -14.69
C LEU A 175 -4.77 -2.12 -15.28
N GLU A 176 -5.70 -1.20 -15.57
CA GLU A 176 -6.96 -1.58 -16.22
C GLU A 176 -6.75 -2.11 -17.65
N CYS A 177 -5.80 -1.57 -18.41
CA CYS A 177 -5.44 -2.09 -19.74
C CYS A 177 -4.80 -3.49 -19.66
N GLN A 178 -3.85 -3.70 -18.74
CA GLN A 178 -3.23 -5.02 -18.50
C GLN A 178 -4.24 -6.05 -17.97
N LYS A 179 -5.17 -5.63 -17.11
CA LYS A 179 -6.27 -6.45 -16.58
C LYS A 179 -7.31 -6.79 -17.65
N ALA A 180 -7.53 -5.91 -18.63
CA ALA A 180 -8.35 -6.21 -19.80
C ALA A 180 -7.65 -7.21 -20.73
N GLN A 181 -6.35 -7.04 -21.00
CA GLN A 181 -5.56 -7.99 -21.79
C GLN A 181 -5.50 -9.38 -21.13
N LEU A 182 -5.28 -9.46 -19.82
CA LEU A 182 -5.33 -10.72 -19.07
C LEU A 182 -6.71 -11.37 -19.12
N ARG A 183 -7.80 -10.61 -19.05
CA ARG A 183 -9.17 -11.13 -19.20
C ARG A 183 -9.41 -11.75 -20.58
N ILE A 184 -8.85 -11.18 -21.63
CA ILE A 184 -8.96 -11.72 -23.00
C ILE A 184 -8.11 -13.00 -23.13
N LEU A 185 -6.87 -12.99 -22.63
CA LEU A 185 -5.98 -14.16 -22.66
C LEU A 185 -6.52 -15.33 -21.84
N LEU A 186 -7.11 -15.07 -20.66
CA LEU A 186 -7.72 -16.10 -19.81
C LEU A 186 -9.05 -16.61 -20.38
N LYS A 187 -9.81 -15.78 -21.11
CA LYS A 187 -10.99 -16.24 -21.88
C LYS A 187 -10.61 -17.14 -23.05
N GLN A 188 -9.43 -16.97 -23.63
CA GLN A 188 -8.93 -17.83 -24.71
C GLN A 188 -8.26 -19.12 -24.20
N LYS A 189 -7.94 -19.22 -22.91
CA LYS A 189 -7.24 -20.37 -22.31
C LYS A 189 -8.13 -21.41 -21.63
N ASN A 190 -9.40 -21.52 -22.03
CA ASN A 190 -10.19 -22.73 -21.78
C ASN A 190 -10.96 -23.10 -23.05
N PRO A 191 -10.45 -24.09 -23.79
CA PRO A 191 -11.20 -25.33 -23.85
C PRO A 191 -10.26 -26.54 -23.76
N ILE A 192 -10.08 -27.09 -22.56
CA ILE A 192 -9.76 -28.52 -22.44
C ILE A 192 -11.00 -29.20 -21.88
N ARG A 193 -11.85 -29.53 -22.85
CA ARG A 193 -12.83 -30.62 -22.86
C ARG A 193 -12.42 -31.71 -21.88
N SER A 194 -13.14 -31.82 -20.76
CA SER A 194 -13.08 -32.99 -19.89
C SER A 194 -13.58 -34.20 -20.66
N ASN A 195 -12.66 -35.05 -21.14
CA ASN A 195 -12.95 -36.44 -21.46
C ASN A 195 -12.15 -37.28 -20.46
N SER A 196 -12.83 -37.82 -19.45
CA SER A 196 -12.39 -39.04 -18.79
C SER A 196 -13.54 -40.04 -18.84
N LEU A 197 -13.50 -40.89 -19.87
CA LEU A 197 -14.02 -42.25 -19.76
C LEU A 197 -13.19 -42.92 -18.65
N ILE A 198 -13.84 -43.35 -17.58
CA ILE A 198 -13.31 -44.39 -16.70
C ILE A 198 -14.35 -45.51 -16.69
N MET A 199 -14.08 -46.54 -17.49
CA MET A 199 -14.49 -47.90 -17.19
C MET A 199 -13.60 -48.42 -16.07
N SER A 200 -14.19 -48.79 -14.94
CA SER A 200 -13.88 -49.97 -14.10
C SER A 200 -14.92 -50.02 -12.99
#